data_AF-A0A959BF97-F1
#
_entry.id   AF-A0A959BF97-F1
#
_cell.length_a   1.000
_cell.length_b   1.000
_cell.length_c   1.000
_cell.angle_alpha   90.00
_cell.angle_beta   90.00
_cell.angle_gamma   90.00
#
_symmetry.space_group_name_H-M   'P 1'
#
loop_
_entity.id
_entity.type
_entity.pdbx_description
1 polymer ?
#
loop_
_entity_poly.entity_id
_entity_poly.type
_entity_poly.pdbx_seq_one_letter_code
_entity_poly.pdbx_strand_id
1 'polypeptide(L)'
;MRRKPPSAEGVSVSELLELIPEESVEQLAKDLVVDKWVKKLKATSLFKLVLFSLMSSERLSLRVMEEHYKDPLFQALGPALAADEV
;
A
#
# COMPACT_ATOMS: atom_id res chain seq x y z
N MET A 1 4.07 -22.62 0.86
CA MET A 1 5.18 -21.71 0.46
C MET A 1 5.98 -21.35 1.71
N ARG A 2 7.31 -21.55 1.72
CA ARG A 2 8.17 -21.10 2.84
C ARG A 2 8.57 -19.65 2.57
N ARG A 3 8.07 -18.70 3.37
CA ARG A 3 8.52 -17.31 3.31
C ARG A 3 9.90 -17.22 3.96
N LYS A 4 10.88 -16.69 3.23
CA LYS A 4 12.22 -16.42 3.74
C LYS A 4 12.12 -15.29 4.77
N PRO A 5 12.68 -15.42 5.98
CA PRO A 5 12.68 -14.32 6.93
C PRO A 5 13.51 -13.15 6.36
N PRO A 6 13.10 -11.89 6.62
CA PRO A 6 13.85 -10.72 6.17
C PRO A 6 15.29 -10.77 6.67
N SER A 7 16.25 -10.48 5.79
CA SER A 7 17.67 -10.41 6.13
C SER A 7 17.94 -9.21 7.04
N ALA A 8 18.92 -9.33 7.94
CA ALA A 8 19.21 -8.35 9.00
C ALA A 8 19.76 -6.99 8.50
N GLU A 9 19.89 -6.76 7.18
CA GLU A 9 20.52 -5.57 6.60
C GLU A 9 19.53 -4.58 5.94
N GLY A 10 18.23 -4.75 6.18
CA GLY A 10 17.19 -3.84 5.71
C GLY A 10 16.13 -4.58 4.90
N VAL A 11 14.87 -4.29 5.18
CA VAL A 11 13.72 -4.87 4.48
C VAL A 11 13.30 -3.88 3.40
N SER A 12 13.22 -4.33 2.15
CA SER A 12 12.68 -3.49 1.07
C SER A 12 11.16 -3.31 1.24
N VAL A 13 10.62 -2.20 0.71
CA VAL A 13 9.17 -1.91 0.78
C VAL A 13 8.37 -3.06 0.16
N SER A 14 8.83 -3.60 -0.97
CA SER A 14 8.21 -4.72 -1.65
C SER A 14 8.17 -5.98 -0.79
N GLU A 15 9.27 -6.34 -0.13
CA GLU A 15 9.30 -7.52 0.75
C GLU A 15 8.35 -7.35 1.94
N LEU A 16 8.25 -6.15 2.50
CA LEU A 16 7.36 -5.86 3.63
C LEU A 16 5.89 -5.89 3.20
N LEU A 17 5.59 -5.36 2.01
CA LEU A 17 4.26 -5.45 1.42
C LEU A 17 3.86 -6.90 1.08
N GLU A 18 4.78 -7.73 0.60
CA GLU A 18 4.53 -9.16 0.33
C GLU A 18 4.27 -9.99 1.58
N LEU A 19 4.79 -9.56 2.74
CA LEU A 19 4.52 -10.21 4.02
C LEU A 19 3.07 -9.99 4.47
N ILE A 20 2.42 -8.92 4.05
CA ILE A 20 1.05 -8.59 4.44
C ILE A 20 0.08 -9.29 3.47
N PRO A 21 -0.74 -10.24 3.94
CA PRO A 21 -1.72 -10.90 3.08
C PRO A 21 -2.76 -9.87 2.60
N GLU A 22 -2.97 -9.77 1.27
CA GLU A 22 -3.95 -8.83 0.71
C GLU A 22 -5.37 -9.08 1.25
N GLU A 23 -5.71 -10.36 1.42
CA GLU A 23 -6.96 -10.83 2.03
C GLU A 23 -7.22 -10.24 3.43
N SER A 24 -6.18 -9.97 4.21
CA SER A 24 -6.33 -9.37 5.55
C SER A 24 -6.75 -7.91 5.45
N VAL A 25 -6.17 -7.17 4.51
CA VAL A 25 -6.51 -5.76 4.28
C VAL A 25 -7.90 -5.64 3.64
N GLU A 26 -8.24 -6.53 2.71
CA GLU A 26 -9.58 -6.60 2.13
C GLU A 26 -10.66 -6.93 3.18
N GLN A 27 -10.38 -7.87 4.09
CA GLN A 27 -11.33 -8.20 5.14
C GLN A 27 -11.55 -7.02 6.07
N LEU A 28 -10.47 -6.34 6.48
CA LEU A 28 -10.57 -5.09 7.25
C LEU A 28 -11.37 -4.02 6.49
N ALA A 29 -11.16 -3.89 5.19
CA ALA A 29 -11.90 -2.92 4.37
C ALA A 29 -13.41 -3.20 4.35
N LYS A 30 -13.79 -4.48 4.28
CA LYS A 30 -15.18 -4.95 4.34
C LYS A 30 -15.80 -4.74 5.72
N ASP A 31 -15.10 -5.17 6.77
CA ASP A 31 -15.60 -5.12 8.15
C ASP A 31 -15.80 -3.66 8.61
N LEU A 32 -14.90 -2.76 8.23
CA LEU A 32 -14.97 -1.35 8.56
C LEU A 32 -15.78 -0.52 7.55
N VAL A 33 -16.22 -1.13 6.44
CA VAL A 33 -17.05 -0.51 5.40
C VAL A 33 -16.42 0.77 4.83
N VAL A 34 -15.09 0.84 4.81
CA VAL A 34 -14.33 2.06 4.48
C VAL A 34 -14.35 2.41 3.00
N ASP A 35 -14.53 1.41 2.12
CA ASP A 35 -14.58 1.61 0.67
C ASP A 35 -15.95 2.08 0.16
N LYS A 36 -16.99 2.09 1.01
CA LYS A 36 -18.38 2.40 0.61
C LYS A 36 -18.53 3.78 -0.03
N TRP A 37 -17.74 4.76 0.43
CA TRP A 37 -17.84 6.15 -0.02
C TRP A 37 -16.63 6.61 -0.82
N VAL A 38 -15.69 5.70 -1.11
CA VAL A 38 -14.43 6.05 -1.76
C VAL A 38 -14.37 5.43 -3.16
N LYS A 39 -14.27 6.30 -4.18
CA LYS A 39 -14.26 5.88 -5.58
C LYS A 39 -12.87 5.51 -6.11
N LYS A 40 -11.81 6.15 -5.60
CA LYS A 40 -10.45 6.04 -6.18
C LYS A 40 -9.44 5.47 -5.20
N LEU A 41 -9.39 6.02 -3.99
CA LEU A 41 -8.39 5.63 -2.98
C LEU A 41 -8.94 4.53 -2.07
N LYS A 42 -9.06 3.31 -2.61
CA LYS A 42 -9.51 2.15 -1.84
C LYS A 42 -8.60 1.88 -0.65
N ALA A 43 -9.12 1.23 0.39
CA ALA A 43 -8.41 0.93 1.63
C ALA A 43 -7.10 0.18 1.37
N THR A 44 -7.09 -0.79 0.45
CA THR A 44 -5.89 -1.53 0.05
C THR A 44 -4.82 -0.61 -0.53
N SER A 45 -5.22 0.31 -1.42
CA SER A 45 -4.35 1.31 -2.05
C SER A 45 -3.82 2.32 -1.03
N LEU A 46 -4.69 2.79 -0.13
CA LEU A 46 -4.34 3.70 0.96
C LEU A 46 -3.33 3.06 1.90
N PHE A 47 -3.54 1.80 2.26
CA PHE A 47 -2.64 1.07 3.15
C PHE A 47 -1.25 0.91 2.53
N LYS A 48 -1.18 0.52 1.25
CA LYS A 48 0.08 0.47 0.48
C LYS A 48 0.75 1.86 0.43
N LEU A 49 -0.02 2.92 0.22
CA LEU A 49 0.49 4.30 0.19
C LEU A 49 1.07 4.75 1.53
N VAL A 50 0.41 4.42 2.64
CA VAL A 50 0.88 4.73 3.99
C VAL A 50 2.20 4.02 4.26
N LEU A 51 2.30 2.72 3.95
CA LEU A 51 3.53 1.95 4.16
C LEU A 51 4.68 2.45 3.30
N PHE A 52 4.42 2.67 2.00
CA PHE A 52 5.41 3.26 1.11
C PHE A 52 5.89 4.61 1.65
N SER A 53 4.97 5.46 2.11
CA SER A 53 5.31 6.77 2.65
C SER A 53 6.12 6.70 3.94
N LEU A 54 5.76 5.80 4.87
CA LEU A 54 6.51 5.59 6.11
C LEU A 54 7.95 5.13 5.87
N MET A 55 8.19 4.41 4.78
CA MET A 55 9.51 3.92 4.42
C MET A 55 10.32 4.93 3.60
N SER A 56 9.65 5.72 2.77
CA SER A 56 10.29 6.67 1.86
C SER A 56 10.54 8.05 2.50
N SER A 57 9.87 8.38 3.61
CA SER A 57 10.03 9.67 4.27
C SER A 57 10.08 9.60 5.80
N GLU A 58 10.89 10.47 6.41
CA GLU A 58 10.98 10.62 7.86
C GLU A 58 9.67 11.13 8.50
N ARG A 59 8.86 11.87 7.73
CA ARG A 59 7.59 12.44 8.17
C ARG A 59 6.44 11.89 7.33
N LEU A 60 5.37 11.46 8.00
CA LEU A 60 4.12 11.10 7.36
C LEU A 60 3.14 12.27 7.44
N SER A 61 2.75 12.82 6.29
CA SER A 61 1.70 13.83 6.19
C SER A 61 0.87 13.59 4.94
N LEU A 62 -0.35 14.15 4.88
CA LEU A 62 -1.20 14.03 3.69
C LEU A 62 -0.52 14.58 2.43
N ARG A 63 0.28 15.65 2.58
CA ARG A 63 1.04 16.23 1.46
C ARG A 63 2.11 15.28 0.95
N VAL A 64 2.86 14.66 1.87
CA VAL A 64 3.89 13.68 1.52
C VAL A 64 3.27 12.44 0.89
N MET A 65 2.13 11.97 1.41
CA MET A 65 1.38 10.87 0.81
C MET A 65 0.85 11.23 -0.59
N GLU A 66 0.42 12.48 -0.82
CA GLU A 66 0.00 12.92 -2.15
C GLU A 66 1.18 12.94 -3.14
N GLU A 67 2.35 13.40 -2.70
CA GLU A 67 3.59 13.37 -3.47
C GLU A 67 3.98 11.93 -3.82
N HIS A 68 3.96 11.02 -2.85
CA HIS A 68 4.23 9.60 -3.08
C HIS A 68 3.16 8.91 -3.93
N TYR A 69 1.89 9.30 -3.86
CA TYR A 69 0.84 8.74 -4.71
C TYR A 69 1.09 9.04 -6.20
N LYS A 70 1.74 10.17 -6.50
CA LYS A 70 2.16 10.58 -7.84
C LYS A 70 3.52 10.01 -8.23
N ASP A 71 4.23 9.35 -7.32
CA ASP A 71 5.55 8.78 -7.58
C ASP A 71 5.44 7.61 -8.57
N PRO A 72 6.20 7.61 -9.68
CA PRO A 72 6.26 6.50 -10.61
C PRO A 72 6.62 5.16 -9.95
N LEU A 73 7.43 5.14 -8.90
CA LEU A 73 7.77 3.93 -8.15
C LEU A 73 6.55 3.35 -7.43
N PHE A 74 5.76 4.22 -6.79
CA PHE A 74 4.52 3.79 -6.13
C PHE A 74 3.48 3.32 -7.17
N GLN A 75 3.36 4.03 -8.29
CA GLN A 75 2.49 3.63 -9.41
C GLN A 75 2.91 2.27 -9.99
N ALA A 76 4.21 1.99 -10.07
CA ALA A 76 4.76 0.72 -10.54
C ALA A 76 4.60 -0.45 -9.56
N LEU A 77 4.45 -0.18 -8.25
CA LEU A 77 3.98 -1.17 -7.27
C LEU A 77 2.48 -1.48 -7.46
N GLY A 78 1.78 -0.63 -8.22
CA GLY A 78 0.35 -0.67 -8.44
C GLY A 78 -0.14 -1.00 -9.86
N PRO A 79 0.41 -1.95 -10.65
CA PRO A 79 -0.36 -2.53 -11.75
C PRO A 79 -1.67 -3.20 -11.28
N ALA A 80 -1.90 -3.35 -9.96
CA ALA A 80 -3.19 -3.69 -9.35
C ALA A 80 -4.09 -2.46 -9.01
N LEU A 81 -3.63 -1.23 -9.21
CA LEU A 81 -4.38 0.02 -8.98
C LEU A 81 -5.02 0.59 -10.26
N ALA A 82 -4.61 0.09 -11.43
CA ALA A 82 -5.08 0.53 -12.74
C ALA A 82 -6.36 -0.18 -13.21
N ALA A 83 -6.97 -1.05 -12.39
CA ALA A 83 -8.15 -1.83 -12.78
C ALA A 83 -9.50 -1.10 -12.58
N ASP A 84 -9.51 0.15 -12.13
CA ASP A 84 -10.73 0.97 -12.10
C ASP A 84 -10.79 1.90 -13.34
N GLU A 85 -10.75 1.29 -14.54
CA GLU A 85 -11.48 1.83 -15.69
C GLU A 85 -12.90 1.26 -15.64
N VAL A 86 -13.86 2.13 -15.26
CA VAL A 86 -15.24 2.32 -15.78
C VAL A 86 -16.10 3.00 -14.72
#